data_AF-A0A6I2FQ45-F1
#
_entry.id   AF-A0A6I2FQ45-F1
#
_cell.length_a   1.000
_cell.length_b   1.000
_cell.length_c   1.000
_cell.angle_alpha   90.00
_cell.angle_beta   90.00
_cell.angle_gamma   90.00
#
_symmetry.space_group_name_H-M   'P 1'
#
loop_
_entity.id
_entity.type
_entity.pdbx_description
1 polymer ?
#
loop_
_entity_poly.entity_id
_entity_poly.type
_entity_poly.pdbx_seq_one_letter_code
_entity_poly.pdbx_strand_id
1 'polypeptide(L)'
;MQVKDGRQVRRWRMQRRFSQRELAFLVRRTQSTIHLIETGKLRQISEDLAVAIAARLDVPWDDLFEAHEVELVSEVAHGSCAESQSTPV
;
A
#
# COMPACT_ATOMS: atom_id res chain seq x y z
N MET A 1 1.14 0.00 4.12
CA MET A 1 -0.10 -0.42 4.84
C MET A 1 -0.57 -1.77 4.30
N GLN A 2 -1.18 -2.58 5.15
CA GLN A 2 -1.75 -3.88 4.80
C GLN A 2 -3.26 -3.89 5.03
N VAL A 3 -4.03 -4.45 4.08
CA VAL A 3 -5.49 -4.59 4.19
C VAL A 3 -5.83 -5.73 5.15
N LYS A 4 -6.62 -5.45 6.21
CA LYS A 4 -7.11 -6.46 7.16
C LYS A 4 -8.09 -7.43 6.50
N ASP A 5 -9.20 -6.88 6.00
CA ASP A 5 -10.23 -7.63 5.29
C ASP A 5 -10.85 -6.80 4.15
N GLY A 6 -10.63 -7.24 2.90
CA GLY A 6 -11.22 -6.63 1.72
C GLY A 6 -12.76 -6.65 1.72
N ARG A 7 -13.39 -7.65 2.34
CA ARG A 7 -14.85 -7.72 2.45
C ARG A 7 -15.41 -6.65 3.38
N GLN A 8 -14.65 -6.28 4.41
CA GLN A 8 -14.99 -5.17 5.30
C GLN A 8 -14.95 -3.84 4.56
N VAL A 9 -13.90 -3.59 3.76
CA VAL A 9 -13.80 -2.41 2.88
C VAL A 9 -15.02 -2.33 1.95
N ARG A 10 -15.41 -3.46 1.33
CA ARG A 10 -16.61 -3.54 0.49
C ARG A 10 -17.88 -3.16 1.24
N ARG A 11 -18.05 -3.68 2.46
CA ARG A 11 -19.24 -3.41 3.29
C ARG A 11 -19.38 -1.92 3.58
N TRP A 12 -18.29 -1.28 4.04
CA TRP A 12 -18.27 0.15 4.31
C TRP A 12 -18.52 1.00 3.07
N ARG A 13 -17.91 0.64 1.92
CA ARG A 13 -18.19 1.30 0.64
C ARG A 13 -19.68 1.29 0.30
N MET A 14 -20.33 0.13 0.45
CA MET A 14 -21.76 -0.01 0.17
C MET A 14 -22.63 0.79 1.15
N GLN A 15 -22.25 0.84 2.44
CA GLN A 15 -22.95 1.66 3.45
C GLN A 15 -22.90 3.16 3.12
N ARG A 16 -21.77 3.64 2.60
CA ARG A 16 -21.60 5.02 2.11
C ARG A 16 -22.13 5.25 0.69
N ARG A 17 -22.81 4.25 0.10
CA ARG A 17 -23.46 4.32 -1.21
C ARG A 17 -22.53 4.61 -2.39
N PHE A 18 -21.23 4.33 -2.26
CA PHE A 18 -20.31 4.43 -3.38
C PHE A 18 -20.32 3.14 -4.21
N SER A 19 -20.36 3.28 -5.53
CA SER A 19 -19.87 2.27 -6.45
C SER A 19 -18.34 2.15 -6.36
N GLN A 20 -17.78 1.05 -6.87
CA GLN A 20 -16.32 0.89 -6.92
C GLN A 20 -15.67 1.98 -7.78
N ARG A 21 -16.33 2.40 -8.88
CA ARG A 21 -15.83 3.45 -9.78
C ARG A 21 -15.83 4.83 -9.11
N GLU A 22 -16.87 5.15 -8.33
CA GLU A 22 -16.93 6.40 -7.58
C GLU A 22 -15.84 6.44 -6.51
N LEU A 23 -15.72 5.40 -5.67
CA LEU A 23 -14.65 5.38 -4.67
C LEU A 23 -13.28 5.50 -5.33
N ALA A 24 -13.04 4.76 -6.41
CA ALA A 24 -11.79 4.81 -7.17
C ALA A 24 -11.48 6.23 -7.68
N PHE A 25 -12.47 6.92 -8.23
CA PHE A 25 -12.33 8.31 -8.68
C PHE A 25 -11.95 9.24 -7.52
N LEU A 26 -12.60 9.11 -6.36
CA LEU A 26 -12.34 9.95 -5.19
C LEU A 26 -10.93 9.76 -4.61
N VAL A 27 -10.35 8.56 -4.74
CA VAL A 27 -8.99 8.24 -4.29
C VAL A 27 -7.96 8.21 -5.41
N ARG A 28 -8.30 8.72 -6.61
CA ARG A 28 -7.42 8.79 -7.79
C ARG A 28 -6.81 7.44 -8.17
N ARG A 29 -7.64 6.40 -8.21
CA ARG A 29 -7.29 5.04 -8.64
C ARG A 29 -8.28 4.51 -9.67
N THR A 30 -8.00 3.32 -10.19
CA THR A 30 -8.90 2.62 -11.10
C THR A 30 -9.92 1.79 -10.34
N GLN A 31 -11.09 1.54 -10.94
CA GLN A 31 -12.09 0.63 -10.36
C GLN A 31 -11.51 -0.78 -10.11
N SER A 32 -10.61 -1.24 -10.98
CA SER A 32 -9.88 -2.51 -10.81
C SER A 32 -9.07 -2.54 -9.51
N THR A 33 -8.43 -1.42 -9.13
CA THR A 33 -7.70 -1.32 -7.86
C THR A 33 -8.63 -1.59 -6.67
N ILE A 34 -9.80 -0.96 -6.63
CA ILE A 34 -10.80 -1.18 -5.57
C ILE A 34 -11.29 -2.62 -5.59
N HIS A 35 -11.54 -3.20 -6.77
CA HIS A 35 -11.93 -4.61 -6.89
C HIS A 35 -10.87 -5.56 -6.32
N LEU A 36 -9.59 -5.35 -6.62
CA LEU A 36 -8.50 -6.18 -6.11
C LEU A 36 -8.36 -6.08 -4.59
N ILE A 37 -8.55 -4.88 -4.01
CA ILE A 37 -8.60 -4.69 -2.55
C ILE A 37 -9.77 -5.48 -1.96
N GLU A 38 -10.98 -5.31 -2.50
CA GLU A 38 -12.19 -5.96 -1.95
C GLU A 38 -12.19 -7.49 -2.06
N THR A 39 -11.50 -8.01 -3.08
CA THR A 39 -11.34 -9.45 -3.28
C THR A 39 -10.12 -10.02 -2.54
N GLY A 40 -9.35 -9.18 -1.86
CA GLY A 40 -8.15 -9.57 -1.12
C GLY A 40 -6.96 -9.97 -2.01
N LYS A 41 -7.03 -9.67 -3.32
CA LYS A 41 -5.96 -9.89 -4.30
C LYS A 41 -4.86 -8.82 -4.21
N LEU A 42 -5.19 -7.63 -3.71
CA LEU A 42 -4.24 -6.57 -3.41
C LEU A 42 -4.27 -6.27 -1.91
N ARG A 43 -3.31 -6.82 -1.18
CA ARG A 43 -3.22 -6.69 0.29
C ARG A 43 -2.24 -5.63 0.76
N GLN A 44 -1.17 -5.41 0.01
CA GLN A 44 -0.19 -4.37 0.31
C GLN A 44 -0.51 -3.13 -0.53
N ILE A 45 -0.73 -2.02 0.14
CA ILE A 45 -1.02 -0.73 -0.49
C ILE A 45 -0.21 0.38 0.17
N SER A 46 -0.01 1.48 -0.56
CA SER A 46 0.62 2.67 -0.02
C SER A 46 -0.22 3.24 1.14
N GLU A 47 0.45 3.90 2.08
CA GLU A 47 -0.21 4.57 3.21
C GLU A 47 -1.21 5.63 2.74
N ASP A 48 -0.81 6.48 1.80
CA ASP A 48 -1.70 7.48 1.19
C ASP A 48 -3.00 6.89 0.66
N LEU A 49 -2.94 5.70 0.04
CA LEU A 49 -4.14 5.06 -0.51
C LEU A 49 -5.02 4.51 0.61
N ALA A 50 -4.43 3.89 1.63
CA ALA A 50 -5.16 3.40 2.80
C ALA A 50 -5.90 4.53 3.52
N VAL A 51 -5.17 5.62 3.83
CA VAL A 51 -5.71 6.80 4.50
C VAL A 51 -6.79 7.48 3.64
N ALA A 52 -6.57 7.62 2.32
CA ALA A 52 -7.57 8.20 1.44
C ALA A 52 -8.86 7.36 1.36
N ILE A 53 -8.75 6.02 1.30
CA ILE A 53 -9.92 5.13 1.34
C ILE A 53 -10.66 5.30 2.67
N ALA A 54 -9.95 5.21 3.79
CA ALA A 54 -10.53 5.34 5.13
C ALA A 54 -11.27 6.68 5.29
N ALA A 55 -10.65 7.78 4.88
CA ALA A 55 -11.25 9.12 4.93
C ALA A 55 -12.54 9.23 4.10
N ARG A 56 -12.62 8.58 2.93
CA ARG A 56 -13.86 8.58 2.12
C ARG A 56 -14.92 7.67 2.67
N LEU A 57 -14.54 6.59 3.32
CA LEU A 57 -15.48 5.70 3.99
C LEU A 57 -15.93 6.23 5.35
N ASP A 58 -15.28 7.30 5.84
CA ASP A 58 -15.53 7.93 7.13
C ASP A 58 -15.47 6.88 8.25
N VAL A 59 -14.30 6.21 8.27
CA VAL A 59 -13.88 5.18 9.22
C VAL A 59 -12.41 5.43 9.58
N PRO A 60 -11.98 5.23 10.83
CA PRO A 60 -10.57 5.21 11.19
C PRO A 60 -9.77 4.26 10.28
N TRP A 61 -8.56 4.65 9.90
CA TRP A 61 -7.76 3.84 8.96
C TRP A 61 -7.34 2.51 9.57
N ASP A 62 -7.09 2.48 10.88
CA ASP A 62 -6.68 1.33 11.66
C ASP A 62 -7.79 0.30 11.84
N ASP A 63 -9.05 0.63 11.57
CA ASP A 63 -10.14 -0.36 11.51
C ASP A 63 -10.09 -1.22 10.25
N LEU A 64 -9.52 -0.71 9.15
CA LEU A 64 -9.49 -1.36 7.84
C LEU A 64 -8.10 -1.83 7.41
N PHE A 65 -7.07 -1.21 7.96
CA PHE A 65 -5.68 -1.41 7.55
C PHE A 65 -4.75 -1.57 8.76
N GLU A 66 -3.60 -2.18 8.54
CA GLU A 66 -2.51 -2.31 9.50
C GLU A 66 -1.27 -1.59 8.99
N ALA A 67 -0.60 -0.87 9.89
CA ALA A 67 0.73 -0.35 9.63
C ALA A 67 1.69 -1.54 9.52
N HIS A 68 2.42 -1.60 8.41
CA HIS A 68 3.46 -2.60 8.23
C HIS A 68 4.68 -1.86 7.70
N GLU A 69 5.73 -1.80 8.53
CA GLU A 69 7.05 -1.36 8.10
C GLU A 69 7.58 -2.43 7.17
N VAL A 70 7.76 -2.09 5.90
CA VAL A 70 8.54 -2.92 5.00
C VAL A 70 9.97 -2.70 5.45
N GLU A 71 10.54 -3.65 6.20
CA GLU A 71 11.99 -3.70 6.39
C GLU A 71 12.62 -3.79 5.00
N LEU A 72 13.06 -2.65 4.47
CA LEU A 72 13.93 -2.59 3.32
C LEU A 72 15.25 -3.20 3.78
N VAL A 73 15.37 -4.52 3.67
CA VAL A 73 16.68 -5.19 3.76
C VAL A 73 17.45 -4.72 2.53
N SER A 74 18.11 -3.57 2.65
CA SER A 74 19.11 -3.13 1.70
C SER A 74 20.26 -4.13 1.79
N GLU A 75 20.32 -5.07 0.85
CA GLU A 75 21.53 -5.81 0.56
C GLU A 75 22.60 -4.80 0.14
N VAL A 76 23.39 -4.35 1.10
CA VAL A 76 24.64 -3.62 0.86
C VAL A 76 25.63 -4.59 0.22
N ALA A 77 25.58 -4.67 -1.11
CA ALA A 77 26.65 -5.24 -1.91
C ALA A 77 27.92 -4.43 -1.61
N HIS A 78 28.79 -4.98 -0.77
CA HIS A 78 30.12 -4.44 -0.50
C HIS A 78 30.87 -4.38 -1.83
N GLY A 79 30.99 -3.19 -2.39
CA GLY A 79 31.93 -2.90 -3.45
C GLY A 79 33.34 -3.11 -2.93
N SER A 80 33.94 -4.26 -3.24
CA SER A 80 35.38 -4.48 -3.10
C SER A 80 36.08 -3.69 -4.20
N CYS A 81 36.37 -2.42 -3.95
CA CYS A 81 37.32 -1.64 -4.73
C CYS A 81 38.73 -2.06 -4.28
N ALA A 82 39.35 -2.98 -5.01
CA ALA A 82 40.75 -3.33 -4.80
C ALA A 82 41.62 -2.24 -5.44
N GLU A 83 41.98 -1.25 -4.63
CA GLU A 83 42.97 -0.24 -4.95
C GLU A 83 44.37 -0.84 -4.72
N SER A 84 45.07 -1.15 -5.81
CA SER A 84 46.50 -1.50 -5.79
C SER A 84 47.29 -0.37 -6.43
N GLN A 85 47.79 0.54 -5.61
CA GLN A 85 48.94 1.38 -5.95
C GLN A 85 50.00 1.17 -4.89
N SER A 86 51.19 0.70 -5.31
CA SER A 86 52.50 1.11 -4.77
C SER A 86 53.63 0.35 -5.51
N THR A 87 54.21 0.99 -6.53
CA THR A 87 55.68 1.04 -6.69
C THR A 87 56.21 2.13 -5.72
N PRO A 88 57.51 2.29 -5.35
CA PRO A 88 58.75 1.87 -6.05
C PRO A 88 59.95 1.42 -5.16
N VAL A 89 61.04 0.90 -5.76
CA VAL A 89 62.42 1.44 -5.69
C VAL A 89 63.29 0.84 -6.79
#